data_AF-A0A2A4B7U4-F1
#
_entry.id   AF-A0A2A4B7U4-F1
#
_cell.length_a   1.000
_cell.length_b   1.000
_cell.length_c   1.000
_cell.angle_alpha   90.00
_cell.angle_beta   90.00
_cell.angle_gamma   90.00
#
_symmetry.space_group_name_H-M   'P 1'
#
loop_
_entity.id
_entity.type
_entity.pdbx_description
1 polymer ?
#
loop_
_entity_poly.entity_id
_entity_poly.type
_entity_poly.pdbx_seq_one_letter_code
_entity_poly.pdbx_strand_id
1 'polypeptide(L)'
;MLFARSGGEGPFVRSRNLRLLVPLAFGMVVLVPIEMYIQVATRGYPHGYWIFWTRDYWRIGQHHGREFPSWEHLWFVVYLWAYTMVTMGLSRLHRLPGASPAAWIAKGLRILWAPLIVMGFLRLALLFTVPEKQGLFTDWPGHVIYYPMFLFGFTLAAQPQLWNAIERNWRLAALGAAISGAFIVFAEMTWQGDAIPPHLAMAAERGADVVMGWTMTLVLFRLAERFWNRDHRWRKTLGEAVFPSTSSTTLRSSSSRGRRCRSTSARGPSLRSCSAQRR
;
A
#
# COMPACT_ATOMS: atom_id res chain seq x y z
N MET A 1 8.25 -10.70 12.32
CA MET A 1 8.11 -9.34 12.90
C MET A 1 6.73 -8.69 12.68
N LEU A 2 5.91 -9.05 11.68
CA LEU A 2 4.46 -8.72 11.67
C LEU A 2 3.58 -9.86 12.23
N PHE A 3 3.98 -11.11 12.02
CA PHE A 3 3.25 -12.31 12.46
C PHE A 3 3.14 -12.50 13.98
N ALA A 4 4.13 -12.00 14.73
CA ALA A 4 4.12 -12.05 16.19
C ALA A 4 3.04 -11.14 16.80
N ARG A 5 2.58 -10.12 16.07
CA ARG A 5 1.58 -9.17 16.55
C ARG A 5 0.14 -9.67 16.35
N SER A 6 -0.07 -10.74 15.56
CA SER A 6 -1.39 -11.30 15.23
C SER A 6 -1.66 -12.71 15.78
N GLY A 7 -0.76 -13.26 16.59
CA GLY A 7 -0.96 -14.57 17.24
C GLY A 7 -0.88 -15.79 16.30
N GLY A 8 -0.25 -15.67 15.13
CA GLY A 8 -0.05 -16.75 14.16
C GLY A 8 -0.45 -16.40 12.72
N GLU A 9 -0.11 -17.29 11.78
CA GLU A 9 -0.34 -17.10 10.33
C GLU A 9 -1.82 -17.19 9.95
N GLY A 10 -2.57 -18.14 10.52
CA GLY A 10 -4.00 -18.34 10.23
C GLY A 10 -4.90 -17.17 10.65
N PRO A 11 -4.80 -16.67 11.90
CA PRO A 11 -5.55 -15.49 12.33
C PRO A 11 -5.20 -14.23 11.52
N PHE A 12 -3.95 -14.11 11.05
CA PHE A 12 -3.51 -13.01 10.20
C PHE A 12 -4.18 -13.07 8.81
N VAL A 13 -4.15 -14.22 8.12
CA VAL A 13 -4.83 -14.40 6.82
C VAL A 13 -6.32 -14.11 6.95
N ARG A 14 -6.98 -14.67 7.97
CA ARG A 14 -8.41 -14.45 8.20
C ARG A 14 -8.74 -12.97 8.42
N SER A 15 -7.94 -12.27 9.21
CA SER A 15 -8.13 -10.83 9.43
C SER A 15 -7.94 -10.00 8.15
N ARG A 16 -6.98 -10.37 7.30
CA ARG A 16 -6.71 -9.69 6.03
C ARG A 16 -7.80 -9.97 5.01
N ASN A 17 -8.27 -11.22 4.90
CA ASN A 17 -9.37 -11.59 4.02
C ASN A 17 -10.65 -10.85 4.39
N LEU A 18 -11.01 -10.77 5.68
CA LEU A 18 -12.20 -10.02 6.08
C LEU A 18 -12.07 -8.52 5.82
N ARG A 19 -10.88 -7.94 5.99
CA ARG A 19 -10.64 -6.50 5.77
C ARG A 19 -10.60 -6.09 4.31
N LEU A 20 -10.23 -7.00 3.40
CA LEU A 20 -10.09 -6.71 1.98
C LEU A 20 -11.27 -7.23 1.18
N LEU A 21 -11.69 -8.48 1.40
CA LEU A 21 -12.74 -9.12 0.62
C LEU A 21 -14.15 -8.62 0.97
N VAL A 22 -14.43 -8.25 2.23
CA VAL A 22 -15.77 -7.74 2.58
C VAL A 22 -16.00 -6.35 1.96
N PRO A 23 -15.09 -5.36 2.10
CA PRO A 23 -15.25 -4.09 1.40
C PRO A 23 -15.19 -4.24 -0.12
N LEU A 24 -14.38 -5.16 -0.64
CA LEU A 24 -14.34 -5.48 -2.07
C LEU A 24 -15.68 -6.02 -2.56
N ALA A 25 -16.27 -7.00 -1.87
CA ALA A 25 -17.56 -7.56 -2.25
C ALA A 25 -18.66 -6.51 -2.20
N PHE A 26 -18.68 -5.68 -1.14
CA PHE A 26 -19.59 -4.54 -1.06
C PHE A 26 -19.39 -3.56 -2.23
N GLY A 27 -18.14 -3.21 -2.53
CA GLY A 27 -17.82 -2.32 -3.64
C GLY A 27 -18.22 -2.89 -4.99
N MET A 28 -18.01 -4.20 -5.23
CA MET A 28 -18.39 -4.88 -6.47
C MET A 28 -19.90 -4.98 -6.66
N VAL A 29 -20.67 -5.04 -5.57
CA VAL A 29 -22.14 -5.16 -5.62
C VAL A 29 -22.84 -3.81 -5.62
N VAL A 30 -22.25 -2.79 -5.00
CA VAL A 30 -22.92 -1.48 -4.80
C VAL A 30 -22.25 -0.37 -5.59
N LEU A 31 -20.93 -0.20 -5.47
CA LEU A 31 -20.23 0.95 -6.05
C LEU A 31 -20.00 0.78 -7.56
N VAL A 32 -19.46 -0.36 -7.98
CA VAL A 32 -19.13 -0.64 -9.39
C VAL A 32 -20.37 -0.57 -10.30
N PRO A 33 -21.54 -1.14 -9.92
CA PRO A 33 -22.71 -1.03 -10.78
C PRO A 33 -23.25 0.39 -10.92
N ILE A 34 -23.12 1.24 -9.88
CA ILE A 34 -23.55 2.65 -9.96
C ILE A 34 -22.66 3.39 -10.96
N GLU A 35 -21.34 3.22 -10.86
CA GLU A 35 -20.38 3.81 -11.78
C GLU A 35 -20.64 3.34 -13.22
N MET A 36 -20.76 2.04 -13.42
CA MET A 36 -21.02 1.45 -14.74
C MET A 36 -22.37 1.88 -15.32
N TYR A 37 -23.41 1.98 -14.50
CA TYR A 37 -24.72 2.45 -14.94
C TYR A 37 -24.65 3.87 -15.49
N ILE A 38 -23.99 4.80 -14.79
CA ILE A 38 -23.84 6.19 -15.24
C ILE A 38 -23.10 6.24 -16.58
N GLN A 39 -22.07 5.41 -16.74
CA GLN A 39 -21.31 5.32 -17.99
C GLN A 39 -22.12 4.75 -19.16
N VAL A 40 -22.99 3.76 -18.95
CA VAL A 40 -23.84 3.23 -20.04
C VAL A 40 -25.06 4.10 -20.29
N ALA A 41 -25.60 4.75 -19.26
CA ALA A 41 -26.72 5.68 -19.37
C ALA A 41 -26.35 6.89 -20.23
N THR A 42 -25.14 7.44 -20.04
CA THR A 42 -24.61 8.52 -20.90
C THR A 42 -24.38 8.07 -22.36
N ARG A 43 -24.27 6.77 -22.62
CA ARG A 43 -24.18 6.16 -23.96
C ARG A 43 -25.53 5.72 -24.53
N GLY A 44 -26.64 6.13 -23.91
CA GLY A 44 -28.00 5.87 -24.40
C GLY A 44 -28.59 4.54 -23.96
N TYR A 45 -28.18 3.98 -22.81
CA TYR A 45 -28.80 2.78 -22.26
C TYR A 45 -30.29 3.02 -21.94
N PRO A 46 -31.21 2.18 -22.46
CA PRO A 46 -32.64 2.48 -22.48
C PRO A 46 -33.41 2.07 -21.21
N HIS A 47 -32.78 1.34 -20.28
CA HIS A 47 -33.45 0.82 -19.08
C HIS A 47 -33.01 1.52 -17.80
N GLY A 48 -33.83 1.44 -16.76
CA GLY A 48 -33.50 1.99 -15.44
C GLY A 48 -32.46 1.17 -14.68
N TYR A 49 -31.82 1.79 -13.68
CA TYR A 49 -30.75 1.21 -12.85
C TYR A 49 -31.09 -0.18 -12.28
N TRP A 50 -32.33 -0.40 -11.84
CA TRP A 50 -32.72 -1.69 -11.26
C TRP A 50 -32.62 -2.86 -12.23
N ILE A 51 -33.03 -2.65 -13.49
CA ILE A 51 -32.92 -3.68 -14.54
C ILE A 51 -31.46 -3.92 -14.88
N PHE A 52 -30.68 -2.84 -14.98
CA PHE A 52 -29.25 -2.91 -15.19
C PHE A 52 -28.55 -3.72 -14.09
N TRP A 53 -28.78 -3.39 -12.83
CA TRP A 53 -28.11 -4.03 -11.68
C TRP A 53 -28.47 -5.51 -11.51
N THR A 54 -29.74 -5.87 -11.68
CA THR A 54 -30.21 -7.25 -11.48
C THR A 54 -29.92 -8.18 -12.66
N ARG A 55 -29.83 -7.65 -13.88
CA ARG A 55 -29.78 -8.47 -15.10
C ARG A 55 -28.57 -8.19 -15.98
N ASP A 56 -28.34 -6.93 -16.36
CA ASP A 56 -27.32 -6.61 -17.36
C ASP A 56 -25.90 -6.51 -16.81
N TYR A 57 -25.75 -6.10 -15.55
CA TYR A 57 -24.46 -5.97 -14.88
C TYR A 57 -23.72 -7.31 -14.74
N TRP A 58 -24.48 -8.40 -14.53
CA TRP A 58 -23.92 -9.74 -14.32
C TRP A 58 -23.61 -10.49 -15.61
N ARG A 59 -23.82 -9.85 -16.77
CA ARG A 59 -23.52 -10.46 -18.07
C ARG A 59 -22.01 -10.44 -18.29
N ILE A 60 -21.48 -11.50 -18.87
CA ILE A 60 -20.06 -11.61 -19.19
C ILE A 60 -19.85 -11.21 -20.65
N GLY A 61 -19.00 -10.22 -20.90
CA GLY A 61 -18.61 -9.81 -22.25
C GLY A 61 -18.50 -8.30 -22.44
N GLN A 62 -18.30 -7.87 -23.69
CA GLN A 62 -18.28 -6.45 -24.02
C GLN A 62 -19.68 -5.95 -24.35
N HIS A 63 -20.18 -5.02 -23.54
CA HIS A 63 -21.49 -4.38 -23.73
C HIS A 63 -21.31 -2.86 -23.67
N HIS A 64 -21.96 -2.13 -24.59
CA HIS A 64 -21.86 -0.66 -24.67
C HIS A 64 -20.42 -0.09 -24.64
N GLY A 65 -19.44 -0.82 -25.20
CA GLY A 65 -18.03 -0.41 -25.22
C GLY A 65 -17.32 -0.50 -23.85
N ARG A 66 -17.78 -1.37 -22.96
CA ARG A 66 -17.16 -1.73 -21.68
C ARG A 66 -17.21 -3.24 -21.46
N GLU A 67 -16.22 -3.77 -20.74
CA GLU A 67 -16.22 -5.17 -20.32
C GLU A 67 -17.06 -5.33 -19.05
N PHE A 68 -17.89 -6.36 -19.02
CA PHE A 68 -18.74 -6.71 -17.89
C PHE A 68 -18.43 -8.14 -17.42
N PRO A 69 -18.45 -8.39 -16.10
CA PRO A 69 -18.28 -7.42 -15.01
C PRO A 69 -16.85 -6.86 -15.02
N SER A 70 -16.71 -5.53 -14.93
CA SER A 70 -15.40 -4.89 -14.78
C SER A 70 -15.00 -4.78 -13.31
N TRP A 71 -13.70 -4.66 -13.08
CA TRP A 71 -13.14 -4.47 -11.74
C TRP A 71 -13.04 -2.98 -11.36
N GLU A 72 -13.26 -2.08 -12.33
CA GLU A 72 -13.08 -0.61 -12.26
C GLU A 72 -11.97 -0.22 -11.27
N HIS A 73 -12.08 0.90 -10.55
CA HIS A 73 -11.09 1.35 -9.58
C HIS A 73 -10.79 0.35 -8.43
N LEU A 74 -11.58 -0.72 -8.28
CA LEU A 74 -11.39 -1.73 -7.23
C LEU A 74 -10.32 -2.75 -7.59
N TRP A 75 -9.82 -2.77 -8.85
CA TRP A 75 -8.72 -3.65 -9.27
C TRP A 75 -7.52 -3.55 -8.30
N PHE A 76 -7.22 -2.34 -7.81
CA PHE A 76 -6.12 -2.10 -6.87
C PHE A 76 -6.28 -2.87 -5.54
N VAL A 77 -7.51 -2.98 -5.02
CA VAL A 77 -7.79 -3.71 -3.77
C VAL A 77 -7.53 -5.21 -3.95
N VAL A 78 -7.92 -5.74 -5.11
CA VAL A 78 -7.71 -7.15 -5.46
C VAL A 78 -6.22 -7.45 -5.62
N TYR A 79 -5.48 -6.53 -6.27
CA TYR A 79 -4.04 -6.65 -6.43
C TYR A 79 -3.35 -6.64 -5.07
N LEU A 80 -3.72 -5.72 -4.17
CA LEU A 80 -3.22 -5.69 -2.80
C LEU A 80 -3.45 -7.01 -2.07
N TRP A 81 -4.64 -7.59 -2.19
CA TRP A 81 -4.96 -8.88 -1.58
C TRP A 81 -4.10 -10.01 -2.17
N ALA A 82 -4.06 -10.14 -3.49
CA ALA A 82 -3.29 -11.18 -4.18
C ALA A 82 -1.79 -11.08 -3.87
N TYR A 83 -1.21 -9.88 -3.94
CA TYR A 83 0.19 -9.65 -3.60
C TYR A 83 0.49 -9.92 -2.14
N THR A 84 -0.45 -9.63 -1.23
CA THR A 84 -0.30 -10.01 0.18
C THR A 84 -0.25 -11.54 0.31
N MET A 85 -1.14 -12.28 -0.35
CA MET A 85 -1.15 -13.74 -0.31
C MET A 85 0.14 -14.35 -0.91
N VAL A 86 0.59 -13.84 -2.05
CA VAL A 86 1.85 -14.26 -2.70
C VAL A 86 3.05 -13.98 -1.79
N THR A 87 3.14 -12.77 -1.23
CA THR A 87 4.23 -12.37 -0.31
C THR A 87 4.22 -13.25 0.95
N MET A 88 3.04 -13.60 1.46
CA MET A 88 2.91 -14.53 2.57
C MET A 88 3.39 -15.94 2.21
N GLY A 89 2.98 -16.46 1.05
CA GLY A 89 3.48 -17.75 0.54
C GLY A 89 5.01 -17.76 0.41
N LEU A 90 5.57 -16.74 -0.23
CA LEU A 90 7.03 -16.58 -0.36
C LEU A 90 7.74 -16.44 0.98
N SER A 91 7.11 -15.80 1.97
CA SER A 91 7.67 -15.67 3.32
C SER A 91 7.82 -17.03 3.99
N ARG A 92 6.84 -17.92 3.83
CA ARG A 92 6.84 -19.29 4.36
C ARG A 92 7.88 -20.17 3.66
N LEU A 93 8.12 -19.91 2.37
CA LEU A 93 9.17 -20.58 1.60
C LEU A 93 10.56 -19.98 1.83
N HIS A 94 10.72 -18.99 2.72
CA HIS A 94 11.97 -18.24 2.92
C HIS A 94 12.54 -17.62 1.64
N ARG A 95 11.67 -17.31 0.66
CA ARG A 95 12.01 -16.74 -0.65
C ARG A 95 11.84 -15.22 -0.73
N LEU A 96 11.52 -14.57 0.38
CA LEU A 96 11.49 -13.11 0.42
C LEU A 96 12.90 -12.54 0.39
N PRO A 97 13.12 -11.38 -0.27
CA PRO A 97 14.40 -10.69 -0.20
C PRO A 97 14.78 -10.42 1.25
N GLY A 98 15.99 -10.85 1.64
CA GLY A 98 16.50 -10.68 2.98
C GLY A 98 16.78 -9.22 3.34
N ALA A 99 17.39 -8.98 4.50
CA ALA A 99 17.79 -7.64 4.92
C ALA A 99 18.89 -7.01 4.04
N SER A 100 19.62 -7.81 3.25
CA SER A 100 20.77 -7.37 2.46
C SER A 100 20.41 -6.34 1.36
N PRO A 101 19.43 -6.59 0.47
CA PRO A 101 18.95 -5.57 -0.48
C PRO A 101 18.49 -4.28 0.20
N ALA A 102 17.73 -4.38 1.29
CA ALA A 102 17.25 -3.21 2.04
C ALA A 102 18.40 -2.39 2.63
N ALA A 103 19.40 -3.06 3.22
CA ALA A 103 20.60 -2.42 3.74
C ALA A 103 21.45 -1.77 2.63
N TRP A 104 21.46 -2.34 1.42
CA TRP A 104 22.13 -1.75 0.27
C TRP A 104 21.42 -0.49 -0.22
N ILE A 105 20.08 -0.51 -0.31
CA ILE A 105 19.25 0.65 -0.73
C ILE A 105 19.32 1.78 0.31
N ALA A 106 19.42 1.48 1.59
CA ALA A 106 19.49 2.47 2.67
C ALA A 106 20.80 3.31 2.66
N LYS A 107 21.82 2.91 1.91
CA LYS A 107 23.13 3.58 1.90
C LYS A 107 23.14 4.79 0.95
N GLY A 108 23.66 5.93 1.44
CA GLY A 108 23.82 7.16 0.66
C GLY A 108 22.51 7.64 0.02
N LEU A 109 22.60 7.94 -1.29
CA LEU A 109 21.51 8.40 -2.16
C LEU A 109 20.77 7.25 -2.87
N ARG A 110 21.09 5.99 -2.57
CA ARG A 110 20.58 4.83 -3.32
C ARG A 110 19.07 4.66 -3.24
N ILE A 111 18.46 5.12 -2.16
CA ILE A 111 17.00 5.13 -2.02
C ILE A 111 16.31 6.06 -3.04
N LEU A 112 17.02 7.07 -3.56
CA LEU A 112 16.47 7.97 -4.58
C LEU A 112 16.54 7.34 -5.97
N TRP A 113 17.69 6.75 -6.35
CA TRP A 113 17.90 6.28 -7.71
C TRP A 113 17.64 4.79 -7.93
N ALA A 114 17.87 3.92 -6.95
CA ALA A 114 17.79 2.48 -7.20
C ALA A 114 16.35 2.00 -7.50
N PRO A 115 15.33 2.38 -6.70
CA PRO A 115 13.95 2.07 -7.06
C PRO A 115 13.53 2.77 -8.35
N LEU A 116 14.02 3.99 -8.59
CA LEU A 116 13.74 4.75 -9.80
C LEU A 116 14.23 4.05 -11.07
N ILE A 117 15.46 3.53 -11.06
CA ILE A 117 16.02 2.80 -12.22
C ILE A 117 15.21 1.53 -12.47
N VAL A 118 14.87 0.78 -11.43
CA VAL A 118 14.05 -0.44 -11.56
C VAL A 118 12.69 -0.10 -12.15
N MET A 119 12.01 0.91 -11.62
CA MET A 119 10.68 1.32 -12.11
C MET A 119 10.74 1.89 -13.52
N GLY A 120 11.72 2.75 -13.82
CA GLY A 120 11.91 3.33 -15.14
C GLY A 120 12.21 2.25 -16.19
N PHE A 121 13.10 1.31 -15.87
CA PHE A 121 13.42 0.19 -16.76
C PHE A 121 12.20 -0.69 -17.00
N LEU A 122 11.47 -1.08 -15.94
CA LEU A 122 10.27 -1.90 -16.08
C LEU A 122 9.19 -1.18 -16.90
N ARG A 123 8.97 0.11 -16.65
CA ARG A 123 7.95 0.89 -17.38
C ARG A 123 8.32 1.06 -18.85
N LEU A 124 9.60 1.30 -19.17
CA LEU A 124 10.09 1.39 -20.55
C LEU A 124 10.01 0.05 -21.29
N ALA A 125 10.37 -1.05 -20.63
CA ALA A 125 10.32 -2.39 -21.22
C ALA A 125 8.88 -2.84 -21.53
N LEU A 126 7.91 -2.43 -20.71
CA LEU A 126 6.51 -2.84 -20.84
C LEU A 126 5.67 -1.88 -21.69
N LEU A 127 6.13 -0.65 -21.92
CA LEU A 127 5.41 0.40 -22.66
C LEU A 127 5.00 -0.03 -24.09
N PHE A 128 5.79 -0.91 -24.71
CA PHE A 128 5.64 -1.27 -26.12
C PHE A 128 5.00 -2.64 -26.36
N THR A 129 4.73 -3.43 -25.30
CA THR A 129 4.44 -4.86 -25.48
C THR A 129 2.97 -5.23 -25.27
N VAL A 130 2.25 -4.63 -24.30
CA VAL A 130 0.88 -5.04 -24.00
C VAL A 130 0.09 -3.88 -23.37
N PRO A 131 -1.14 -3.57 -23.84
CA PRO A 131 -2.01 -2.61 -23.17
C PRO A 131 -2.45 -3.11 -21.79
N GLU A 132 -2.43 -2.22 -20.78
CA GLU A 132 -2.86 -2.51 -19.41
C GLU A 132 -4.35 -2.91 -19.40
N LYS A 133 -4.61 -4.21 -19.24
CA LYS A 133 -5.95 -4.76 -19.07
C LYS A 133 -6.14 -5.00 -17.59
N GLN A 134 -6.45 -3.95 -16.83
CA GLN A 134 -6.59 -3.87 -15.36
C GLN A 134 -7.44 -5.03 -14.77
N GLY A 135 -6.84 -6.21 -14.72
CA GLY A 135 -7.52 -7.48 -14.53
C GLY A 135 -6.52 -8.49 -13.97
N LEU A 136 -6.90 -9.10 -12.85
CA LEU A 136 -5.99 -9.87 -11.99
C LEU A 136 -5.24 -11.01 -12.69
N PHE A 137 -5.81 -11.59 -13.74
CA PHE A 137 -5.22 -12.74 -14.45
C PHE A 137 -4.70 -12.38 -15.85
N THR A 138 -5.07 -11.19 -16.33
CA THR A 138 -4.79 -10.73 -17.70
C THR A 138 -3.66 -9.70 -17.75
N ASP A 139 -3.35 -9.07 -16.62
CA ASP A 139 -2.43 -7.93 -16.52
C ASP A 139 -1.02 -8.31 -16.04
N TRP A 140 -0.38 -9.24 -16.75
CA TRP A 140 1.02 -9.59 -16.49
C TRP A 140 1.99 -8.40 -16.46
N PRO A 141 1.89 -7.42 -17.40
CA PRO A 141 2.74 -6.24 -17.36
C PRO A 141 2.53 -5.42 -16.07
N GLY A 142 1.28 -5.17 -15.70
CA GLY A 142 0.96 -4.44 -14.47
C GLY A 142 1.52 -5.16 -13.23
N HIS A 143 1.43 -6.49 -13.16
CA HIS A 143 1.98 -7.25 -12.04
C HIS A 143 3.49 -7.08 -11.88
N VAL A 144 4.23 -7.02 -12.98
CA VAL A 144 5.68 -6.83 -12.95
C VAL A 144 6.06 -5.44 -12.41
N ILE A 145 5.23 -4.43 -12.60
CA ILE A 145 5.48 -3.06 -12.10
C ILE A 145 5.01 -2.91 -10.65
N TYR A 146 3.78 -3.34 -10.35
CA TYR A 146 3.14 -3.08 -9.05
C TYR A 146 3.65 -4.01 -7.94
N TYR A 147 4.01 -5.26 -8.26
CA TYR A 147 4.46 -6.20 -7.24
C TYR A 147 5.80 -5.80 -6.58
N PRO A 148 6.84 -5.36 -7.31
CA PRO A 148 8.05 -4.82 -6.71
C PRO A 148 7.81 -3.58 -5.84
N MET A 149 6.91 -2.69 -6.25
CA MET A 149 6.51 -1.53 -5.43
C MET A 149 5.84 -1.96 -4.12
N PHE A 150 4.92 -2.92 -4.20
CA PHE A 150 4.28 -3.52 -3.03
C PHE A 150 5.32 -4.14 -2.08
N LEU A 151 6.27 -4.90 -2.64
CA LEU A 151 7.33 -5.54 -1.87
C LEU A 151 8.28 -4.50 -1.24
N PHE A 152 8.58 -3.40 -1.94
CA PHE A 152 9.32 -2.28 -1.37
C PHE A 152 8.57 -1.69 -0.18
N GLY A 153 7.27 -1.41 -0.29
CA GLY A 153 6.45 -0.92 0.83
C GLY A 153 6.42 -1.91 2.01
N PHE A 154 6.32 -3.20 1.73
CA PHE A 154 6.35 -4.26 2.76
C PHE A 154 7.71 -4.31 3.47
N THR A 155 8.82 -4.21 2.73
CA THR A 155 10.17 -4.20 3.31
C THR A 155 10.49 -2.92 4.05
N LEU A 156 10.01 -1.76 3.56
CA LEU A 156 10.06 -0.48 4.26
C LEU A 156 9.39 -0.55 5.63
N ALA A 157 8.21 -1.17 5.74
CA ALA A 157 7.53 -1.37 7.01
C ALA A 157 8.30 -2.29 7.99
N ALA A 158 9.14 -3.18 7.48
CA ALA A 158 9.90 -4.13 8.28
C ALA A 158 11.31 -3.65 8.67
N GLN A 159 11.89 -2.70 7.93
CA GLN A 159 13.30 -2.30 8.04
C GLN A 159 13.45 -0.83 8.46
N PRO A 160 13.81 -0.52 9.72
CA PRO A 160 14.01 0.85 10.20
C PRO A 160 15.09 1.63 9.43
N GLN A 161 16.07 0.93 8.88
CA GLN A 161 17.18 1.53 8.13
C GLN A 161 16.71 2.30 6.88
N LEU A 162 15.63 1.83 6.25
CA LEU A 162 15.05 2.50 5.09
C LEU A 162 14.39 3.83 5.48
N TRP A 163 13.69 3.88 6.61
CA TRP A 163 13.12 5.13 7.14
C TRP A 163 14.19 6.18 7.41
N ASN A 164 15.30 5.79 8.05
CA ASN A 164 16.43 6.69 8.28
C ASN A 164 17.03 7.21 6.95
N ALA A 165 17.06 6.37 5.91
CA ALA A 165 17.53 6.78 4.59
C ALA A 165 16.57 7.78 3.91
N ILE A 166 15.26 7.65 4.11
CA ILE A 166 14.27 8.64 3.67
C ILE A 166 14.47 9.95 4.42
N GLU A 167 14.60 9.91 5.74
CA GLU A 167 14.83 11.09 6.57
C GLU A 167 16.14 11.83 6.21
N ARG A 168 17.19 11.13 5.80
CA ARG A 168 18.42 11.78 5.36
C ARG A 168 18.26 12.50 4.01
N ASN A 169 17.45 11.93 3.11
CA ASN A 169 17.43 12.31 1.70
C ASN A 169 16.15 13.05 1.25
N TRP A 170 15.18 13.28 2.13
CA TRP A 170 13.87 13.84 1.75
C TRP A 170 13.96 15.23 1.09
N ARG A 171 14.97 16.05 1.42
CA ARG A 171 15.16 17.37 0.78
C ARG A 171 15.53 17.23 -0.70
N LEU A 172 16.39 16.27 -1.02
CA LEU A 172 16.75 15.96 -2.40
C LEU A 172 15.57 15.32 -3.14
N ALA A 173 14.78 14.50 -2.45
CA ALA A 173 13.52 14.00 -3.01
C ALA A 173 12.54 15.16 -3.29
N ALA A 174 12.37 16.11 -2.37
CA ALA A 174 11.52 17.28 -2.57
C ALA A 174 11.98 18.15 -3.74
N LEU A 175 13.29 18.36 -3.86
CA LEU A 175 13.86 19.06 -5.02
C LEU A 175 13.59 18.29 -6.32
N GLY A 176 13.80 16.97 -6.33
CA GLY A 176 13.50 16.11 -7.48
C GLY A 176 12.03 16.17 -7.88
N ALA A 177 11.12 16.12 -6.92
CA ALA A 177 9.67 16.24 -7.13
C ALA A 177 9.29 17.63 -7.68
N ALA A 178 9.90 18.70 -7.15
CA ALA A 178 9.63 20.06 -7.62
C ALA A 178 10.14 20.29 -9.05
N ILE A 179 11.36 19.85 -9.37
CA ILE A 179 11.94 19.99 -10.73
C ILE A 179 11.13 19.18 -11.74
N SER A 180 10.84 17.91 -11.43
CA SER A 180 10.04 17.06 -12.32
C SER A 180 8.61 17.57 -12.50
N GLY A 181 7.96 18.00 -11.42
CA GLY A 181 6.63 18.62 -11.49
C GLY A 181 6.63 19.92 -12.29
N ALA A 182 7.62 20.79 -12.11
CA ALA A 182 7.76 22.01 -12.91
C ALA A 182 7.97 21.70 -14.40
N PHE A 183 8.74 20.66 -14.71
CA PHE A 183 8.93 20.21 -16.09
C PHE A 183 7.64 19.67 -16.73
N ILE A 184 6.86 18.86 -15.99
CA ILE A 184 5.57 18.34 -16.47
C ILE A 184 4.60 19.50 -16.73
N VAL A 185 4.45 20.42 -15.78
CA VAL A 185 3.60 21.61 -15.95
C VAL A 185 4.06 22.45 -17.15
N PHE A 186 5.36 22.63 -17.31
CA PHE A 186 5.92 23.35 -18.47
C PHE A 186 5.61 22.63 -19.79
N ALA A 187 5.74 21.31 -19.84
CA ALA A 187 5.42 20.52 -21.03
C ALA A 187 3.92 20.61 -21.37
N GLU A 188 3.04 20.43 -20.39
CA GLU A 188 1.58 20.55 -20.56
C GLU A 188 1.17 21.97 -20.99
N MET A 189 1.83 23.01 -20.48
CA MET A 189 1.57 24.39 -20.90
C MET A 189 2.08 24.69 -22.32
N THR A 190 3.14 24.03 -22.76
CA THR A 190 3.75 24.26 -24.09
C THR A 190 2.99 23.52 -25.19
N TRP A 191 2.57 22.29 -24.93
CA TRP A 191 1.84 21.44 -25.87
C TRP A 191 0.41 21.22 -25.40
N GLN A 192 -0.44 22.24 -25.58
CA GLN A 192 -1.87 22.18 -25.25
C GLN A 192 -2.69 21.62 -26.44
N GLY A 193 -3.71 20.82 -26.15
CA GLY A 193 -4.67 20.31 -27.14
C GLY A 193 -4.10 19.21 -28.04
N ASP A 194 -4.33 19.31 -29.36
CA ASP A 194 -3.94 18.30 -30.35
C ASP A 194 -2.47 18.43 -30.82
N ALA A 195 -1.68 19.32 -30.21
CA ALA A 195 -0.27 19.49 -30.55
C ALA A 195 0.52 18.25 -30.13
N ILE A 196 1.03 17.48 -31.09
CA ILE A 196 1.80 16.26 -30.82
C ILE A 196 3.26 16.65 -30.48
N PRO A 197 3.72 16.49 -29.23
CA PRO A 197 5.10 16.79 -28.87
C PRO A 197 6.09 15.86 -29.59
N PRO A 198 7.34 16.32 -29.84
CA PRO A 198 8.37 15.46 -30.41
C PRO A 198 8.63 14.27 -29.50
N HIS A 199 9.02 13.12 -30.08
CA HIS A 199 9.22 11.87 -29.35
C HIS A 199 10.17 11.98 -28.15
N LEU A 200 11.18 12.86 -28.23
CA LEU A 200 12.10 13.13 -27.13
C LEU A 200 11.43 13.86 -25.96
N ALA A 201 10.53 14.81 -26.25
CA ALA A 201 9.76 15.51 -25.22
C ALA A 201 8.78 14.55 -24.53
N MET A 202 8.10 13.68 -25.28
CA MET A 202 7.26 12.62 -24.71
C MET A 202 8.08 11.68 -23.81
N ALA A 203 9.25 11.23 -24.26
CA ALA A 203 10.11 10.36 -23.45
C ALA A 203 10.60 11.06 -22.18
N ALA A 204 10.96 12.34 -22.27
CA ALA A 204 11.38 13.16 -21.14
C ALA A 204 10.24 13.38 -20.13
N GLU A 205 9.03 13.66 -20.60
CA GLU A 205 7.83 13.81 -19.79
C GLU A 205 7.50 12.50 -19.04
N ARG A 206 7.53 11.36 -19.73
CA ARG A 206 7.33 10.05 -19.08
C ARG A 206 8.43 9.73 -18.07
N GLY A 207 9.67 10.14 -18.33
CA GLY A 207 10.75 10.05 -17.36
C GLY A 207 10.49 10.93 -16.13
N ALA A 208 10.06 12.17 -16.35
CA ALA A 208 9.69 13.11 -15.31
C ALA A 208 8.53 12.59 -14.44
N ASP A 209 7.52 11.94 -15.02
CA ASP A 209 6.43 11.30 -14.28
C ASP A 209 6.93 10.26 -13.29
N VAL A 210 7.85 9.39 -13.73
CA VAL A 210 8.40 8.32 -12.88
C VAL A 210 9.25 8.93 -11.76
N VAL A 211 10.05 9.95 -12.08
CA VAL A 211 10.84 10.69 -11.09
C VAL A 211 9.94 11.37 -10.08
N MET A 212 8.93 12.10 -10.55
CA MET A 212 7.98 12.82 -9.72
C MET A 212 7.23 11.86 -8.81
N GLY A 213 6.63 10.80 -9.36
CA GLY A 213 5.87 9.83 -8.59
C GLY A 213 6.70 9.19 -7.47
N TRP A 214 7.94 8.80 -7.77
CA TRP A 214 8.83 8.22 -6.76
C TRP A 214 9.23 9.21 -5.67
N THR A 215 9.76 10.36 -6.09
CA THR A 215 10.30 11.36 -5.16
C THR A 215 9.19 12.00 -4.32
N MET A 216 8.01 12.23 -4.90
CA MET A 216 6.83 12.68 -4.17
C MET A 216 6.40 11.66 -3.12
N THR A 217 6.43 10.36 -3.43
CA THR A 217 6.11 9.31 -2.45
C THR A 217 7.02 9.37 -1.21
N LEU A 218 8.33 9.57 -1.41
CA LEU A 218 9.28 9.71 -0.30
C LEU A 218 9.02 10.97 0.54
N VAL A 219 8.65 12.08 -0.10
CA VAL A 219 8.26 13.33 0.59
C VAL A 219 6.99 13.12 1.40
N LEU A 220 5.98 12.47 0.82
CA LEU A 220 4.72 12.17 1.51
C LEU A 220 4.95 11.29 2.74
N PHE A 221 5.82 10.27 2.66
CA PHE A 221 6.18 9.48 3.84
C PHE A 221 6.83 10.32 4.94
N ARG A 222 7.73 11.24 4.59
CA ARG A 222 8.34 12.15 5.57
C ARG A 222 7.31 13.09 6.18
N LEU A 223 6.42 13.67 5.38
CA LEU A 223 5.37 14.57 5.89
C LEU A 223 4.40 13.82 6.80
N ALA A 224 3.99 12.62 6.43
CA ALA A 224 3.13 11.75 7.23
C ALA A 224 3.80 11.42 8.58
N GLU A 225 5.08 11.07 8.58
CA GLU A 225 5.84 10.80 9.80
C GLU A 225 5.97 12.04 10.70
N ARG A 226 6.25 13.21 10.12
CA ARG A 226 6.50 14.45 10.87
C ARG A 226 5.22 15.06 11.46
N PHE A 227 4.14 15.07 10.69
CA PHE A 227 2.92 15.79 11.04
C PHE A 227 1.80 14.87 11.54
N TRP A 228 1.65 13.70 10.92
CA TRP A 228 0.50 12.83 11.11
C TRP A 228 0.74 11.63 12.03
N ASN A 229 1.99 11.37 12.42
CA ASN A 229 2.33 10.30 13.36
C ASN A 229 2.12 10.74 14.83
N ARG A 230 0.89 11.18 15.15
CA ARG A 230 0.48 11.56 16.50
C ARG A 230 -0.64 10.65 16.98
N ASP A 231 -0.59 10.27 18.24
CA ASP A 231 -1.66 9.50 18.88
C ASP A 231 -2.87 10.40 19.16
N HIS A 232 -3.92 10.25 18.34
CA HIS A 232 -5.19 10.94 18.56
C HIS A 232 -6.13 10.07 19.41
N ARG A 233 -6.94 10.71 20.27
CA ARG A 233 -7.93 10.06 21.15
C ARG A 233 -8.90 9.11 20.42
N TRP A 234 -9.21 9.41 19.16
CA TRP A 234 -10.11 8.60 18.34
C TRP A 234 -9.40 7.49 17.57
N ARG A 235 -8.06 7.41 17.62
CA ARG A 235 -7.29 6.37 16.93
C ARG A 235 -7.69 4.97 17.40
N LYS A 236 -7.94 4.82 18.71
CA LYS A 236 -8.38 3.55 19.29
C LYS A 236 -9.80 3.19 18.84
N THR A 237 -10.74 4.13 18.91
CA THR A 237 -12.14 3.92 18.51
C THR A 237 -12.31 3.66 17.03
N LEU A 238 -11.67 4.47 16.16
CA LEU A 238 -11.67 4.25 14.71
C LEU A 238 -10.87 2.99 14.34
N GLY A 239 -9.78 2.73 15.06
CA GLY A 239 -9.05 1.47 14.96
C GLY A 239 -9.94 0.28 15.29
N GLU A 240 -10.75 0.33 16.34
CA GLU A 240 -11.66 -0.75 16.71
C GLU A 240 -12.85 -0.87 15.75
N ALA A 241 -13.38 0.25 15.24
CA ALA A 241 -14.46 0.26 14.25
C ALA A 241 -14.02 -0.31 12.89
N VAL A 242 -12.78 -0.02 12.47
CA VAL A 242 -12.18 -0.58 11.25
C VAL A 242 -11.58 -1.97 11.50
N PHE A 243 -11.20 -2.29 12.74
CA PHE A 243 -10.51 -3.52 13.16
C PHE A 243 -11.16 -4.19 14.39
N PRO A 244 -12.38 -4.73 14.28
CA PRO A 244 -13.11 -5.28 15.43
C PRO A 244 -12.47 -6.55 16.05
N SER A 245 -11.56 -7.23 15.34
CA SER A 245 -10.98 -8.50 15.81
C SER A 245 -9.75 -8.37 16.73
N THR A 246 -9.29 -7.16 17.05
CA THR A 246 -8.05 -6.97 17.84
C THR A 246 -8.29 -6.96 19.36
N SER A 247 -9.54 -6.98 19.81
CA SER A 247 -9.90 -6.71 21.21
C SER A 247 -10.05 -7.95 22.11
N SER A 248 -10.13 -9.18 21.58
CA SER A 248 -10.52 -10.32 22.42
C SER A 248 -9.39 -11.11 23.09
N THR A 249 -8.11 -10.93 22.76
CA THR A 249 -7.07 -11.88 23.23
C THR A 249 -5.99 -11.31 24.16
N THR A 250 -5.73 -10.00 24.19
CA THR A 250 -4.50 -9.51 24.88
C THR A 250 -4.73 -8.80 26.22
N LEU A 251 -5.97 -8.65 26.69
CA LEU A 251 -6.25 -7.96 27.96
C LEU A 251 -6.50 -8.88 29.17
N ARG A 252 -6.44 -10.22 29.00
CA ARG A 252 -6.77 -11.15 30.09
C ARG A 252 -5.58 -11.77 30.84
N SER A 253 -4.33 -11.40 30.53
CA SER A 253 -3.15 -11.96 31.22
C SER A 253 -2.37 -10.97 32.10
N SER A 254 -2.69 -9.68 32.13
CA SER A 254 -1.97 -8.69 32.95
C SER A 254 -2.68 -8.23 34.24
N SER A 255 -3.89 -8.73 34.55
CA SER A 255 -4.67 -8.25 35.71
C SER A 255 -4.61 -9.12 36.98
N SER A 256 -3.77 -10.16 37.06
CA SER A 256 -3.72 -11.05 38.25
C SER A 256 -2.42 -11.03 39.09
N ARG A 257 -1.45 -10.14 38.83
CA ARG A 257 -0.30 -9.89 39.74
C ARG A 257 -0.32 -8.49 40.33
N GLY A 258 -1.44 -8.13 40.95
CA GLY A 258 -1.55 -7.00 41.87
C GLY A 258 -1.95 -7.51 43.26
N ARG A 259 -1.01 -8.05 44.04
CA ARG A 259 -1.22 -8.23 45.49
C ARG A 259 -0.03 -7.68 46.28
N ARG A 260 -0.26 -6.44 46.73
CA ARG A 260 0.10 -5.88 48.05
C ARG A 260 1.58 -5.93 48.46
N CYS A 261 2.31 -4.86 48.13
CA CYS A 261 3.29 -4.32 49.08
C CYS A 261 2.52 -3.73 50.27
N ARG A 262 2.66 -4.33 51.45
CA ARG A 262 2.25 -3.74 52.73
C ARG A 262 3.53 -3.30 53.43
N SER A 263 3.67 -2.00 53.65
CA SER A 263 4.70 -1.42 54.49
C SER A 263 4.32 -1.64 55.96
N THR A 264 5.19 -2.30 56.71
CA THR A 264 5.19 -2.24 58.17
C THR A 264 6.60 -1.88 58.63
N SER A 265 6.70 -0.67 59.17
CA SER A 265 7.84 -0.14 59.91
C SER A 265 7.97 -0.88 61.25
N ALA A 266 9.14 -1.47 61.53
CA ALA A 266 9.73 -1.60 62.87
C ALA A 266 11.17 -2.17 62.81
N ARG A 267 12.13 -1.34 63.26
CA ARG A 267 13.41 -1.65 63.93
C ARG A 267 14.38 -2.71 63.34
N GLY A 268 15.60 -2.25 63.00
CA GLY A 268 16.84 -3.04 63.03
C GLY A 268 17.60 -3.16 61.70
N PRO A 269 18.95 -3.08 61.68
CA PRO A 269 19.73 -3.13 60.44
C PRO A 269 20.08 -4.57 60.09
N SER A 270 19.66 -5.05 58.92
CA SER A 270 20.23 -6.27 58.35
C SER A 270 20.26 -6.21 56.83
N LEU A 271 21.47 -6.28 56.31
CA LEU A 271 21.84 -6.60 54.93
C LEU A 271 20.98 -7.73 54.36
N ARG A 272 20.52 -7.61 53.11
CA ARG A 272 20.25 -8.76 52.24
C ARG A 272 20.32 -8.35 50.77
N SER A 273 21.36 -8.86 50.13
CA SER A 273 21.49 -9.04 48.70
C SER A 273 20.37 -9.95 48.17
N CYS A 274 19.91 -9.70 46.94
CA CYS A 274 19.30 -10.74 46.13
C CYS A 274 19.55 -10.44 44.65
N SER A 275 20.43 -11.26 44.08
CA SER A 275 20.76 -11.38 42.67
C SER A 275 19.81 -12.37 41.95
N ALA A 276 19.87 -12.34 40.61
CA ALA A 276 19.38 -13.35 39.65
C ALA A 276 17.87 -13.28 39.30
N GLN A 277 17.38 -13.59 38.09
CA GLN A 277 18.00 -14.27 36.95
C GLN A 277 17.14 -14.04 35.68
N ARG A 278 17.80 -14.05 34.51
CA ARG A 278 17.22 -14.15 33.16
C ARG A 278 16.30 -15.37 33.00
N ARG A 279 15.19 -15.20 32.26
CA ARG A 279 14.79 -16.01 31.10
C ARG A 279 13.75 -15.24 30.28
#